data_AF-A0ABD5SXB9-F1
#
_entry.id   AF-A0ABD5SXB9-F1
#
_cell.length_a   1.000
_cell.length_b   1.000
_cell.length_c   1.000
_cell.angle_alpha   90.00
_cell.angle_beta   90.00
_cell.angle_gamma   90.00
#
_symmetry.space_group_name_H-M   'P 1'
#
loop_
_entity.id
_entity.type
_entity.pdbx_description
1 polymer ?
#
loop_
_entity_poly.entity_id
_entity_poly.type
_entity_poly.pdbx_seq_one_letter_code
_entity_poly.pdbx_strand_id
1 'polypeptide(L)' 'MVLDERNPVDKCPRCGEEAYDHFGPGGAFEGDPIGRIRVCVTEEGAFFHSV' A
#
# COMPACT_ATOMS: atom_id res chain seq x y z
N MET A 1 -12.55 21.48 -5.00
CA MET A 1 -12.58 20.33 -4.09
C MET A 1 -11.26 19.62 -4.29
N VAL A 2 -10.33 19.78 -3.35
CA VAL A 2 -9.08 18.99 -3.38
C VAL A 2 -9.54 17.59 -3.03
N LEU A 3 -9.61 16.71 -4.02
CA LEU A 3 -9.75 15.29 -3.74
C LEU A 3 -8.42 14.92 -3.10
N ASP A 4 -8.40 14.90 -1.77
CA ASP A 4 -7.40 14.19 -1.02
C ASP A 4 -7.71 12.70 -1.29
N GLU A 5 -7.35 12.23 -2.50
CA GLU A 5 -7.54 10.85 -3.00
C GLU A 5 -6.60 9.87 -2.29
N ARG A 6 -6.29 10.13 -1.01
CA ARG A 6 -5.67 9.11 -0.16
C ARG A 6 -6.74 8.05 0.04
N ASN A 7 -6.65 7.01 -0.79
CA ASN A 7 -7.26 5.70 -0.61
C ASN A 7 -7.30 5.40 0.91
N PRO A 8 -8.44 4.96 1.49
CA PRO A 8 -8.50 4.69 2.93
C PRO A 8 -7.29 3.85 3.34
N VAL A 9 -6.61 4.30 4.40
CA VAL A 9 -5.46 3.60 4.96
C VAL A 9 -5.92 2.20 5.38
N ASP A 10 -5.55 1.20 4.58
CA ASP A 10 -5.93 -0.19 4.84
C ASP A 10 -4.99 -0.76 5.91
N LYS A 11 -5.55 -1.45 6.91
CA LYS A 11 -4.73 -2.27 7.81
C LYS A 11 -4.21 -3.46 7.03
N CYS A 12 -2.89 -3.62 6.94
CA CYS A 12 -2.31 -4.76 6.28
C CYS A 12 -2.61 -6.05 7.07
N PRO A 13 -3.23 -7.07 6.47
CA PRO A 13 -3.58 -8.31 7.17
C PRO A 13 -2.36 -9.15 7.56
N ARG A 14 -1.18 -8.88 6.96
CA ARG A 14 0.05 -9.62 7.22
C ARG A 14 0.83 -9.10 8.44
N CYS A 15 0.95 -7.79 8.60
CA CYS A 15 1.74 -7.18 9.68
C CYS A 15 0.90 -6.38 10.69
N GLY A 16 -0.38 -6.13 10.40
CA GLY A 16 -1.29 -5.36 11.24
C GLY A 16 -1.06 -3.85 11.24
N GLU A 17 0.01 -3.37 10.58
CA GLU A 17 0.31 -1.96 10.42
C GLU A 17 -0.58 -1.30 9.36
N GLU A 18 -0.74 0.01 9.49
CA GLU A 18 -1.40 0.84 8.50
C GLU A 18 -0.58 0.86 7.19
N ALA A 19 -1.23 0.56 6.08
CA ALA A 19 -0.67 0.69 4.74
C ALA A 19 -1.16 2.02 4.14
N TYR A 20 -0.24 2.78 3.56
CA TYR A 20 -0.63 4.01 2.86
C TYR A 20 -1.17 3.73 1.45
N ASP A 21 -0.91 2.53 0.92
CA ASP A 21 -1.42 2.08 -0.37
C ASP A 21 -1.63 0.56 -0.41
N HIS A 22 -2.56 0.13 -1.26
CA HIS A 22 -2.93 -1.26 -1.46
C HIS A 22 -3.32 -1.50 -2.92
N PHE A 23 -2.65 -2.45 -3.55
CA PHE A 23 -2.99 -2.93 -4.90
C PHE A 23 -3.52 -4.36 -4.83
N GLY A 24 -4.77 -4.54 -5.27
CA GLY A 24 -5.40 -5.86 -5.33
C GLY A 24 -4.69 -6.84 -6.28
N PRO A 25 -5.07 -8.13 -6.25
CA PRO A 25 -4.38 -9.17 -6.97
C PRO A 25 -4.44 -8.93 -8.49
N GLY A 26 -3.31 -9.14 -9.17
CA GLY A 26 -3.19 -8.90 -10.61
C GLY A 26 -3.02 -7.43 -11.00
N GLY A 27 -3.02 -6.51 -10.04
CA GLY A 27 -2.60 -5.13 -10.26
C GLY A 27 -1.10 -5.03 -10.56
N ALA A 28 -0.73 -4.11 -11.44
CA ALA A 28 0.66 -3.71 -11.65
C ALA A 28 0.91 -2.40 -10.91
N PHE A 29 2.03 -2.32 -10.21
CA PHE A 29 2.51 -1.09 -9.57
C PHE A 29 3.85 -0.69 -10.19
N GLU A 30 3.97 0.59 -10.53
CA GLU A 30 5.22 1.23 -10.93
C GLU A 30 5.37 2.53 -10.13
N GLY A 31 6.53 2.74 -9.50
CA GLY A 31 6.78 3.93 -8.71
C GLY A 31 8.25 4.08 -8.35
N ASP A 32 8.65 5.33 -8.05
CA ASP A 32 10.02 5.70 -7.65
C ASP A 32 10.00 6.29 -6.24
N PRO A 33 10.01 5.43 -5.19
CA PRO A 33 9.86 5.88 -3.82
C PRO A 33 11.12 6.59 -3.31
N ILE A 34 10.94 7.72 -2.63
CA ILE A 34 12.03 8.37 -1.91
C ILE A 34 12.27 7.61 -0.61
N GLY A 35 13.41 6.92 -0.51
CA GLY A 35 13.84 6.23 0.70
C GLY A 35 13.56 4.73 0.66
N ARG A 36 13.18 4.15 1.80
CA ARG A 36 12.88 2.72 1.91
C ARG A 36 11.38 2.53 2.10
N ILE A 37 10.84 1.60 1.31
CA ILE A 37 9.48 1.12 1.48
C ILE A 37 9.52 -0.35 1.89
N ARG A 38 8.55 -0.77 2.68
CA ARG A 38 8.29 -2.18 2.96
C ARG A 38 7.00 -2.57 2.25
N VAL A 39 7.05 -3.67 1.51
CA VAL A 39 5.89 -4.20 0.79
C VAL A 39 5.50 -5.54 1.38
N CYS A 40 4.23 -5.66 1.78
CA CYS A 40 3.65 -6.90 2.26
C CYS A 40 2.75 -7.50 1.17
N VAL A 41 3.23 -8.56 0.51
CA VAL A 41 2.44 -9.33 -0.47
C VAL A 41 1.60 -10.37 0.28
N THR A 42 0.31 -10.41 0.00
CA THR A 42 -0.71 -11.29 0.59
C THR A 42 -1.62 -11.86 -0.50
N GLU A 43 -2.58 -12.72 -0.12
CA GLU A 43 -3.62 -13.20 -1.04
C GLU A 43 -4.59 -12.10 -1.48
N GLU A 44 -4.73 -11.04 -0.69
CA GLU A 44 -5.59 -9.89 -0.98
C GLU A 44 -4.90 -8.85 -1.85
N GLY A 45 -3.58 -8.91 -2.02
CA GLY A 45 -2.82 -7.96 -2.81
C GLY A 45 -1.47 -7.58 -2.22
N ALA A 46 -0.93 -6.45 -2.67
CA ALA A 46 0.30 -5.86 -2.15
C ALA A 46 -0.02 -4.61 -1.32
N PHE A 47 0.45 -4.59 -0.07
CA PHE A 47 0.28 -3.49 0.87
C PHE A 47 1.61 -2.75 1.06
N PHE A 48 1.59 -1.42 0.95
CA PHE A 48 2.79 -0.57 0.94
C PHE A 48 2.88 0.23 2.25
N HIS A 49 4.05 0.16 2.88
CA HIS A 49 4.32 0.77 4.17
C HIS A 49 5.52 1.70 4.11
N SER A 50 5.39 2.85 4.75
CA SER A 50 6.54 3.70 5.09
C SER A 50 7.30 3.05 6.23
N VAL A 51 8.63 3.08 6.16
CA VAL A 51 9.53 2.53 7.17
C VAL A 51 10.05 3.64 8.07
#